data_AF-A0A914NJM2-F1
#
_entry.id   AF-A0A914NJM2-F1
#
_cell.length_a   1.000
_cell.length_b   1.000
_cell.length_c   1.000
_cell.angle_alpha   90.00
_cell.angle_beta   90.00
_cell.angle_gamma   90.00
#
_symmetry.space_group_name_H-M   'P 1'
#
loop_
_entity.id
_entity.type
_entity.pdbx_description
1 polymer ?
#
loop_
_entity_poly.entity_id
_entity_poly.type
_entity_poly.pdbx_seq_one_letter_code
_entity_poly.pdbx_strand_id
1 'polypeptide(L)'
;MSDSKIGEDFIAFNEFGEVNSSAQLVEFTGETASAFDEWIVRFNDYIDVFGTNWTELEKINRLKLYLGVKVRSIFECLPLSEKTTLANALKNIRNKLDSPHFKELAYKRLAACYQKEGEFISDFIKRLVPLVNTTSSHVPAEAKEEMLCRALIEKVRPEFRRSLHLVGPLIGRKDFKKLVAYLQELELGVIGGGTSSYNSSNIQSINANRISTNPNELIQSTSNASAISNNEYNQNRVIHEQNEQLSNICFICKYCNKPNFEQIENQSYDNWVDEKQVLRDMVNELAIQVHEMKMRMDY
;
A
#
# COMPACT_ATOMS: atom_id res chain seq x y z
N MET A 1 42.38 53.90 -9.88
CA MET A 1 41.03 53.72 -10.46
C MET A 1 40.92 52.28 -10.89
N SER A 2 40.43 51.42 -9.99
CA SER A 2 40.24 50.00 -10.24
C SER A 2 39.13 49.51 -9.31
N ASP A 3 37.87 49.77 -9.67
CA ASP A 3 36.71 49.21 -8.99
C ASP A 3 36.50 47.77 -9.46
N SER A 4 36.65 46.83 -8.53
CA SER A 4 36.34 45.42 -8.73
C SER A 4 34.89 45.14 -8.31
N LYS A 5 34.20 44.47 -9.23
CA LYS A 5 32.78 44.07 -9.21
C LYS A 5 32.42 43.28 -7.96
N ILE A 6 31.32 43.68 -7.31
CA ILE A 6 30.53 42.84 -6.41
C ILE A 6 29.49 42.15 -7.29
N GLY A 7 29.65 40.84 -7.50
CA GLY A 7 28.68 39.98 -8.16
C GLY A 7 27.73 39.41 -7.12
N GLU A 8 26.44 39.50 -7.43
CA GLU A 8 25.30 39.13 -6.59
C GLU A 8 25.25 37.63 -6.28
N ASP A 9 25.00 37.32 -5.01
CA ASP A 9 24.68 35.98 -4.51
C ASP A 9 23.31 35.55 -5.04
N PHE A 10 23.31 34.66 -6.04
CA PHE A 10 22.15 33.85 -6.40
C PHE A 10 22.35 32.44 -5.81
N ILE A 11 21.90 32.24 -4.57
CA ILE A 11 21.85 30.90 -3.98
C ILE A 11 20.68 30.17 -4.65
N ALA A 12 21.00 29.34 -5.65
CA ALA A 12 20.12 28.32 -6.14
C ALA A 12 19.82 27.34 -5.00
N PHE A 13 18.53 27.19 -4.70
CA PHE A 13 17.98 26.14 -3.84
C PHE A 13 18.45 24.78 -4.36
N ASN A 14 19.31 24.10 -3.60
CA ASN A 14 19.65 22.71 -3.87
C ASN A 14 18.42 21.83 -3.63
N GLU A 15 17.92 21.32 -4.75
CA GLU A 15 17.08 20.15 -4.91
C GLU A 15 17.61 18.99 -4.04
N PHE A 16 16.70 18.30 -3.34
CA PHE A 16 17.00 17.12 -2.51
C PHE A 16 17.49 15.96 -3.38
N GLY A 17 18.76 16.03 -3.79
CA GLY A 17 19.57 14.89 -4.17
C GLY A 17 20.51 14.60 -3.01
N GLU A 18 20.17 13.62 -2.18
CA GLU A 18 21.16 12.97 -1.33
C GLU A 18 22.29 12.48 -2.22
N VAL A 19 23.41 13.21 -2.21
CA VAL A 19 24.67 12.75 -2.77
C VAL A 19 25.18 11.67 -1.81
N ASN A 20 24.65 10.46 -1.96
CA ASN A 20 25.16 9.27 -1.30
C ASN A 20 26.54 8.97 -1.89
N SER A 21 27.56 9.54 -1.24
CA SER A 21 28.97 9.37 -1.54
C SER A 21 29.46 8.00 -1.08
N SER A 22 29.03 6.96 -1.80
CA SER A 22 29.76 5.76 -2.20
C SER A 22 28.79 4.95 -3.07
N ALA A 23 29.28 4.32 -4.14
CA ALA A 23 28.49 3.45 -5.02
C ALA A 23 28.09 2.14 -4.30
N GLN A 24 27.46 2.27 -3.12
CA GLN A 24 27.03 1.15 -2.31
C GLN A 24 25.63 0.77 -2.78
N LEU A 25 25.55 -0.41 -3.39
CA LEU A 25 24.29 -1.01 -3.76
C LEU A 25 23.41 -1.17 -2.50
N VAL A 26 22.22 -0.58 -2.56
CA VAL A 26 21.23 -0.64 -1.46
C VAL A 26 20.51 -1.99 -1.50
N GLU A 27 20.19 -2.53 -0.32
CA GLU A 27 19.39 -3.75 -0.17
C GLU A 27 17.97 -3.58 -0.74
N PHE A 28 17.46 -4.59 -1.44
CA PHE A 28 16.09 -4.60 -1.95
C PHE A 28 15.10 -5.19 -0.93
N THR A 29 14.17 -4.37 -0.46
CA THR A 29 13.26 -4.71 0.66
C THR A 29 11.93 -5.36 0.23
N GLY A 30 11.67 -5.52 -1.07
CA GLY A 30 10.48 -6.22 -1.57
C GLY A 30 9.26 -5.34 -1.78
N GLU A 31 9.48 -4.13 -2.31
CA GLU A 31 8.47 -3.10 -2.58
C GLU A 31 7.50 -3.50 -3.70
N THR A 32 7.98 -3.64 -4.93
CA THR A 32 7.17 -4.03 -6.10
C THR A 32 8.02 -4.76 -7.14
N ALA A 33 7.38 -5.46 -8.09
CA ALA A 33 8.09 -6.05 -9.23
C ALA A 33 8.78 -4.99 -10.11
N SER A 34 8.15 -3.82 -10.31
CA SER A 34 8.75 -2.71 -11.07
C SER A 34 9.98 -2.12 -10.39
N ALA A 35 9.90 -1.90 -9.06
CA ALA A 35 11.06 -1.45 -8.28
C ALA A 35 12.17 -2.50 -8.26
N PHE A 36 11.81 -3.78 -8.35
CA PHE A 36 12.79 -4.87 -8.50
C PHE A 36 13.49 -4.81 -9.86
N ASP A 37 12.80 -4.50 -10.95
CA ASP A 37 13.41 -4.35 -12.28
C ASP A 37 14.45 -3.21 -12.28
N GLU A 38 14.12 -2.06 -11.69
CA GLU A 38 15.07 -0.94 -11.55
C GLU A 38 16.26 -1.29 -10.64
N TRP A 39 16.03 -2.07 -9.59
CA TRP A 39 17.07 -2.54 -8.70
C TRP A 39 17.98 -3.57 -9.38
N ILE A 40 17.44 -4.46 -10.22
CA ILE A 40 18.21 -5.44 -11.00
C ILE A 40 19.23 -4.73 -11.89
N VAL A 41 18.87 -3.62 -12.53
CA VAL A 41 19.80 -2.84 -13.36
C VAL A 41 21.00 -2.42 -12.52
N ARG A 42 20.75 -1.77 -11.37
CA ARG A 42 21.81 -1.33 -10.44
C ARG A 42 22.63 -2.49 -9.88
N PHE A 43 21.99 -3.63 -9.62
CA PHE A 43 22.68 -4.84 -9.17
C PHE A 43 23.63 -5.38 -10.25
N ASN A 44 23.18 -5.44 -11.51
CA ASN A 44 24.00 -5.89 -12.61
C ASN A 44 25.16 -4.93 -12.87
N ASP A 45 24.93 -3.62 -12.82
CA ASP A 45 26.02 -2.63 -12.90
C ASP A 45 27.07 -2.86 -11.81
N TYR A 46 26.64 -3.17 -10.59
CA TYR A 46 27.54 -3.54 -9.48
C TYR A 46 28.33 -4.83 -9.78
N ILE A 47 27.69 -5.86 -10.33
CA ILE A 47 28.38 -7.09 -10.75
C ILE A 47 29.39 -6.81 -11.86
N ASP A 48 29.06 -5.95 -12.81
CA ASP A 48 29.93 -5.62 -13.94
C ASP A 48 31.17 -4.82 -13.50
N VAL A 49 31.04 -3.99 -12.45
CA VAL A 49 32.17 -3.22 -11.90
C VAL A 49 33.04 -4.06 -10.96
N PHE A 50 32.43 -4.80 -10.03
CA PHE A 50 33.16 -5.46 -8.93
C PHE A 50 33.31 -6.97 -9.09
N GLY A 51 32.52 -7.59 -9.97
CA GLY A 51 32.33 -9.02 -10.09
C GLY A 51 32.68 -9.61 -11.45
N THR A 52 33.51 -8.92 -12.25
CA THR A 52 33.96 -9.37 -13.58
C THR A 52 34.52 -10.79 -13.59
N ASN A 53 35.18 -11.21 -12.52
CA ASN A 53 35.77 -12.55 -12.38
C ASN A 53 34.99 -13.49 -11.46
N TRP A 54 33.79 -13.11 -11.01
CA TRP A 54 32.99 -13.95 -10.13
C TRP A 54 32.34 -15.09 -10.89
N THR A 55 32.42 -16.28 -10.31
CA THR A 55 31.64 -17.45 -10.71
C THR A 55 30.14 -17.18 -10.49
N GLU A 56 29.27 -17.93 -11.19
CA GLU A 56 27.82 -17.81 -10.99
C GLU A 56 27.42 -18.06 -9.53
N LEU A 57 28.07 -19.01 -8.86
CA LEU A 57 27.84 -19.29 -7.45
C LEU A 57 28.16 -18.09 -6.55
N GLU A 58 29.28 -17.40 -6.81
CA GLU A 58 29.66 -16.19 -6.08
C GLU A 58 28.65 -15.07 -6.34
N LYS A 59 28.23 -14.85 -7.58
CA LYS A 59 27.19 -13.87 -7.93
C LYS A 59 25.87 -14.15 -7.20
N ILE A 60 25.44 -15.40 -7.15
CA ILE A 60 24.23 -15.82 -6.42
C ILE A 60 24.39 -15.60 -4.90
N ASN A 61 25.55 -15.92 -4.34
CA ASN A 61 25.81 -15.68 -2.93
C ASN A 61 25.81 -14.18 -2.60
N ARG A 62 26.32 -13.34 -3.51
CA ARG A 62 26.24 -11.88 -3.38
C ARG A 62 24.82 -11.37 -3.51
N LEU A 63 24.04 -11.90 -4.45
CA LEU A 63 22.61 -11.59 -4.58
C LEU A 63 21.89 -11.73 -3.23
N LYS A 64 22.05 -12.85 -2.53
CA LYS A 64 21.42 -13.09 -1.22
C LYS A 64 21.68 -11.97 -0.21
N LEU A 65 22.89 -11.42 -0.19
CA LEU A 65 23.29 -10.38 0.77
C LEU A 65 22.56 -9.06 0.54
N TYR A 66 22.19 -8.77 -0.70
CA TYR A 66 21.46 -7.54 -1.07
C TYR A 66 19.93 -7.76 -1.18
N LEU A 67 19.43 -8.95 -0.84
CA LEU A 67 18.00 -9.19 -0.70
C LEU A 67 17.58 -9.03 0.76
N GLY A 68 16.61 -8.14 0.96
CA GLY A 68 15.88 -7.96 2.21
C GLY A 68 15.16 -9.23 2.65
N VAL A 69 14.88 -9.34 3.95
CA VAL A 69 14.31 -10.53 4.61
C VAL A 69 13.17 -11.16 3.80
N LYS A 70 12.21 -10.36 3.34
CA LYS A 70 11.02 -10.81 2.58
C LYS A 70 11.37 -11.39 1.21
N VAL A 71 12.33 -10.82 0.50
CA VAL A 71 12.70 -11.26 -0.86
C VAL A 71 13.70 -12.39 -0.78
N ARG A 72 14.56 -12.39 0.25
CA ARG A 72 15.43 -13.50 0.59
C ARG A 72 14.62 -14.77 0.89
N SER A 73 13.51 -14.68 1.62
CA SER A 73 12.65 -15.85 1.83
C SER A 73 12.04 -16.37 0.52
N ILE A 74 11.68 -15.49 -0.43
CA ILE A 74 11.24 -15.92 -1.77
C ILE A 74 12.36 -16.66 -2.48
N PHE A 75 13.57 -16.09 -2.48
CA PHE A 75 14.74 -16.72 -3.08
C PHE A 75 15.01 -18.10 -2.44
N GLU A 76 14.99 -18.21 -1.10
CA GLU A 76 15.23 -19.46 -0.39
C GLU A 76 14.23 -20.56 -0.75
N CYS A 77 12.97 -20.20 -1.01
CA CYS A 77 11.94 -21.12 -1.47
C CYS A 77 12.08 -21.56 -2.94
N LEU A 78 12.92 -20.92 -3.77
CA LEU A 78 13.07 -21.35 -5.16
C LEU A 78 13.77 -22.73 -5.24
N PRO A 79 13.35 -23.61 -6.17
CA PRO A 79 14.06 -24.85 -6.50
C PRO A 79 15.54 -24.61 -6.83
N LEU A 80 16.39 -25.62 -6.59
CA LEU A 80 17.82 -25.51 -6.88
C LEU A 80 18.10 -25.31 -8.38
N SER A 81 17.27 -25.90 -9.25
CA SER A 81 17.31 -25.70 -10.71
C SER A 81 17.12 -24.23 -11.11
N GLU A 82 16.30 -23.49 -10.37
CA GLU A 82 16.02 -22.07 -10.58
C GLU A 82 17.11 -21.13 -10.05
N LYS A 83 18.01 -21.66 -9.20
CA LYS A 83 19.13 -20.96 -8.57
C LYS A 83 20.48 -21.25 -9.24
N THR A 84 20.48 -21.82 -10.44
CA THR A 84 21.71 -22.27 -11.12
C THR A 84 22.53 -21.12 -11.70
N THR A 85 21.86 -20.07 -12.18
CA THR A 85 22.50 -18.86 -12.71
C THR A 85 21.88 -17.62 -12.09
N LEU A 86 22.63 -16.53 -12.04
CA LEU A 86 22.14 -15.26 -11.51
C LEU A 86 20.90 -14.78 -12.30
N ALA A 87 20.97 -14.83 -13.62
CA ALA A 87 19.87 -14.41 -14.49
C ALA A 87 18.58 -15.20 -14.24
N ASN A 88 18.69 -16.52 -14.05
CA ASN A 88 17.54 -17.36 -13.77
C ASN A 88 16.96 -17.05 -12.38
N ALA A 89 17.82 -16.90 -11.37
CA ALA A 89 17.39 -16.53 -10.02
C ALA A 89 16.62 -15.19 -9.99
N LEU A 90 17.17 -14.15 -10.63
CA LEU A 90 16.53 -12.83 -10.71
C LEU A 90 15.18 -12.90 -11.43
N LYS A 91 15.12 -13.62 -12.57
CA LYS A 91 13.86 -13.84 -13.31
C LYS A 91 12.80 -14.53 -12.44
N ASN A 92 13.16 -15.57 -11.70
CA ASN A 92 12.20 -16.32 -10.88
C ASN A 92 11.75 -15.53 -9.65
N ILE A 93 12.63 -14.76 -9.01
CA ILE A 93 12.23 -13.80 -7.97
C ILE A 93 11.21 -12.80 -8.54
N ARG A 94 11.52 -12.18 -9.68
CA ARG A 94 10.64 -11.22 -10.35
C ARG A 94 9.26 -11.83 -10.64
N ASN A 95 9.23 -13.05 -11.16
CA ASN A 95 7.98 -13.75 -11.45
C ASN A 95 7.15 -14.02 -10.18
N LYS A 96 7.79 -14.40 -9.08
CA LYS A 96 7.09 -14.61 -7.80
C LYS A 96 6.58 -13.27 -7.22
N LEU A 97 7.33 -12.17 -7.36
CA LEU A 97 6.87 -10.83 -6.96
C LEU A 97 5.69 -10.32 -7.77
N ASP A 98 5.60 -10.68 -9.06
CA ASP A 98 4.50 -10.30 -9.95
C ASP A 98 3.32 -11.29 -9.91
N SER A 99 3.45 -12.38 -9.15
CA SER A 99 2.45 -13.45 -9.10
C SER A 99 1.10 -12.96 -8.54
N PRO A 100 -0.03 -13.54 -9.00
CA PRO A 100 -1.35 -13.21 -8.46
C PRO A 100 -1.43 -13.39 -6.94
N HIS A 101 -0.78 -14.44 -6.41
CA HIS A 101 -0.73 -14.69 -4.98
C HIS A 101 -0.06 -13.55 -4.20
N PHE A 102 1.06 -13.03 -4.69
CA PHE A 102 1.75 -11.91 -4.03
C PHE A 102 0.90 -10.62 -4.08
N LYS A 103 0.20 -10.39 -5.19
CA LYS A 103 -0.76 -9.28 -5.31
C LYS A 103 -1.92 -9.45 -4.34
N GLU A 104 -2.50 -10.63 -4.24
CA GLU A 104 -3.58 -10.94 -3.30
C GLU A 104 -3.14 -10.70 -1.85
N LEU A 105 -1.93 -11.13 -1.48
CA LEU A 105 -1.35 -10.86 -0.17
C LEU A 105 -1.17 -9.36 0.06
N ALA A 106 -0.75 -8.61 -0.95
CA ALA A 106 -0.66 -7.15 -0.88
C ALA A 106 -2.04 -6.49 -0.71
N TYR A 107 -3.08 -6.98 -1.38
CA TYR A 107 -4.46 -6.52 -1.19
C TYR A 107 -4.94 -6.77 0.24
N LYS A 108 -4.73 -7.98 0.78
CA LYS A 108 -5.07 -8.31 2.18
C LYS A 108 -4.35 -7.39 3.16
N ARG A 109 -3.05 -7.15 2.95
CA ARG A 109 -2.26 -6.22 3.77
C ARG A 109 -2.73 -4.78 3.63
N LEU A 110 -3.06 -4.33 2.41
CA LEU A 110 -3.58 -2.98 2.17
C LEU A 110 -4.92 -2.78 2.86
N ALA A 111 -5.81 -3.78 2.82
CA ALA A 111 -7.11 -3.73 3.48
C ALA A 111 -6.96 -3.53 5.01
N ALA A 112 -5.96 -4.20 5.62
CA ALA A 112 -5.63 -4.06 7.04
C ALA A 112 -4.68 -2.89 7.36
N CYS A 113 -4.18 -2.16 6.36
CA CYS A 113 -3.19 -1.11 6.55
C CYS A 113 -3.87 0.18 7.00
N TYR A 114 -4.10 0.31 8.30
CA TYR A 114 -4.49 1.57 8.93
C TYR A 114 -3.29 2.21 9.65
N GLN A 115 -3.34 3.52 9.84
CA GLN A 115 -2.40 4.19 10.73
C GLN A 115 -2.67 3.74 12.16
N LYS A 116 -1.62 3.28 12.85
CA LYS A 116 -1.71 2.79 14.24
C LYS A 116 -1.76 3.96 15.21
N GLU A 117 -2.26 3.69 16.42
CA GLU A 117 -2.20 4.68 17.51
C GLU A 117 -0.74 5.00 17.86
N GLY A 118 -0.42 6.29 17.98
CA GLY A 118 0.94 6.77 18.25
C GLY A 118 1.92 6.67 17.07
N GLU A 119 1.49 6.17 15.91
CA GLU A 119 2.33 6.11 14.72
C GLU A 119 2.37 7.44 13.97
N PHE A 120 3.58 7.90 13.65
CA PHE A 120 3.80 9.09 12.83
C PHE A 120 3.29 8.92 11.40
N ILE A 121 2.80 10.02 10.81
CA ILE A 121 2.35 10.03 9.41
C ILE A 121 3.46 9.55 8.48
N SER A 122 4.71 9.96 8.70
CA SER A 122 5.86 9.55 7.88
C SER A 122 6.03 8.03 7.82
N ASP A 123 5.92 7.34 8.96
CA ASP A 123 6.09 5.89 9.05
C ASP A 123 4.88 5.14 8.50
N PHE A 124 3.68 5.67 8.71
CA PHE A 124 2.47 5.16 8.08
C PHE A 124 2.56 5.21 6.54
N ILE A 125 3.01 6.34 5.97
CA ILE A 125 3.17 6.49 4.52
C ILE A 125 4.19 5.49 3.95
N LYS A 126 5.32 5.28 4.63
CA LYS A 126 6.33 4.27 4.23
C LYS A 126 5.72 2.86 4.13
N ARG A 127 4.73 2.52 4.95
CA ARG A 127 4.01 1.23 4.86
C ARG A 127 2.91 1.21 3.82
N LEU A 128 2.17 2.31 3.66
CA LEU A 128 1.01 2.40 2.78
C LEU A 128 1.41 2.38 1.29
N VAL A 129 2.39 3.23 0.91
CA VAL A 129 2.75 3.46 -0.49
C VAL A 129 3.16 2.17 -1.23
N PRO A 130 4.03 1.30 -0.68
CA PRO A 130 4.41 0.06 -1.34
C PRO A 130 3.23 -0.89 -1.59
N LEU A 131 2.27 -0.93 -0.65
CA LEU A 131 1.08 -1.77 -0.77
C LEU A 131 0.16 -1.29 -1.89
N VAL A 132 -0.11 0.02 -1.94
CA VAL A 132 -0.91 0.60 -3.03
C VAL A 132 -0.21 0.34 -4.37
N ASN A 133 1.09 0.66 -4.49
CA ASN A 133 1.85 0.47 -5.73
C ASN A 133 1.86 -0.99 -6.22
N THR A 134 1.93 -1.96 -5.29
CA THR A 134 1.85 -3.38 -5.64
C THR A 134 0.48 -3.75 -6.20
N THR A 135 -0.59 -3.27 -5.55
CA THR A 135 -1.98 -3.57 -5.95
C THR A 135 -2.43 -2.84 -7.21
N SER A 136 -1.86 -1.66 -7.49
CA SER A 136 -2.23 -0.82 -8.63
C SER A 136 -1.20 -0.88 -9.75
N SER A 137 -0.39 -1.95 -9.85
CA SER A 137 0.73 -2.02 -10.80
C SER A 137 0.30 -1.82 -12.27
N HIS A 138 -0.91 -2.26 -12.61
CA HIS A 138 -1.53 -2.21 -13.95
C HIS A 138 -2.19 -0.87 -14.31
N VAL A 139 -2.29 0.06 -13.35
CA VAL A 139 -3.01 1.34 -13.50
C VAL A 139 -2.04 2.42 -14.01
N PRO A 140 -2.45 3.39 -14.84
CA PRO A 140 -1.58 4.50 -15.24
C PRO A 140 -1.19 5.39 -14.05
N ALA A 141 -0.04 6.09 -14.14
CA ALA A 141 0.54 6.85 -13.03
C ALA A 141 -0.43 7.84 -12.37
N GLU A 142 -1.20 8.59 -13.18
CA GLU A 142 -2.18 9.56 -12.68
C GLU A 142 -3.29 8.91 -11.83
N ALA A 143 -3.76 7.72 -12.24
CA ALA A 143 -4.77 6.99 -11.47
C ALA A 143 -4.15 6.28 -10.25
N LYS A 144 -2.86 5.90 -10.29
CA LYS A 144 -2.15 5.44 -9.07
C LYS A 144 -2.08 6.54 -8.02
N GLU A 145 -1.80 7.78 -8.42
CA GLU A 145 -1.76 8.91 -7.50
C GLU A 145 -3.13 9.19 -6.86
N GLU A 146 -4.22 9.11 -7.63
CA GLU A 146 -5.56 9.20 -7.07
C GLU A 146 -5.85 8.06 -6.08
N MET A 147 -5.43 6.83 -6.40
CA MET A 147 -5.58 5.68 -5.49
C MET A 147 -4.79 5.88 -4.19
N LEU A 148 -3.58 6.43 -4.25
CA LEU A 148 -2.77 6.78 -3.08
C LEU A 148 -3.47 7.83 -2.22
N CYS A 149 -3.99 8.90 -2.83
CA CYS A 149 -4.74 9.93 -2.12
C CYS A 149 -5.98 9.35 -1.42
N ARG A 150 -6.74 8.50 -2.14
CA ARG A 150 -7.94 7.86 -1.60
C ARG A 150 -7.60 6.92 -0.43
N ALA A 151 -6.60 6.07 -0.61
CA ALA A 151 -6.14 5.16 0.44
C ALA A 151 -5.65 5.93 1.67
N LEU A 152 -4.91 7.03 1.50
CA LEU A 152 -4.46 7.87 2.60
C LEU A 152 -5.63 8.43 3.40
N ILE A 153 -6.63 9.03 2.74
CA ILE A 153 -7.81 9.59 3.40
C ILE A 153 -8.60 8.51 4.14
N GLU A 154 -8.76 7.33 3.54
CA GLU A 154 -9.52 6.23 4.14
C GLU A 154 -8.80 5.58 5.33
N LYS A 155 -7.47 5.42 5.24
CA LYS A 155 -6.70 4.58 6.16
C LYS A 155 -5.98 5.36 7.29
N VAL A 156 -5.90 6.68 7.18
CA VAL A 156 -5.38 7.54 8.27
C VAL A 156 -6.31 7.50 9.48
N ARG A 157 -5.76 7.85 10.66
CA ARG A 157 -6.52 7.89 11.91
C ARG A 157 -7.70 8.88 11.83
N PRO A 158 -8.82 8.60 12.55
CA PRO A 158 -10.04 9.41 12.46
C PRO A 158 -9.86 10.91 12.77
N GLU A 159 -8.93 11.27 13.66
CA GLU A 159 -8.61 12.66 14.03
C GLU A 159 -8.16 13.50 12.83
N PHE A 160 -7.42 12.89 11.89
CA PHE A 160 -6.95 13.57 10.68
C PHE A 160 -7.96 13.46 9.54
N ARG A 161 -8.74 12.36 9.50
CA ARG A 161 -9.69 12.08 8.42
C ARG A 161 -10.72 13.19 8.24
N ARG A 162 -11.23 13.77 9.33
CA ARG A 162 -12.19 14.89 9.25
C ARG A 162 -11.58 16.11 8.54
N SER A 163 -10.39 16.51 8.94
CA SER A 163 -9.67 17.63 8.33
C SER A 163 -9.37 17.36 6.85
N LEU A 164 -9.02 16.13 6.49
CA LEU A 164 -8.81 15.74 5.10
C LEU A 164 -10.09 15.71 4.26
N HIS A 165 -11.26 15.34 4.82
CA HIS A 165 -12.51 15.41 4.06
C HIS A 165 -12.90 16.84 3.70
N LEU A 166 -12.56 17.81 4.56
CA LEU A 166 -12.81 19.22 4.31
C LEU A 166 -11.82 19.83 3.31
N VAL A 167 -10.53 19.52 3.47
CA VAL A 167 -9.45 20.18 2.71
C VAL A 167 -9.02 19.37 1.48
N GLY A 168 -9.26 18.06 1.44
CA GLY A 168 -8.89 17.17 0.33
C GLY A 168 -9.47 17.58 -1.03
N PRO A 169 -10.74 18.03 -1.13
CA PRO A 169 -11.26 18.61 -2.38
C PRO A 169 -10.51 19.87 -2.83
N LEU A 170 -9.94 20.64 -1.91
CA LEU A 170 -9.22 21.89 -2.18
C LEU A 170 -7.76 21.67 -2.58
N ILE A 171 -7.09 20.68 -1.94
CA ILE A 171 -5.73 20.27 -2.29
C ILE A 171 -5.69 19.56 -3.65
N GLY A 172 -6.84 19.02 -4.09
CA GLY A 172 -6.99 18.25 -5.31
C GLY A 172 -6.79 16.76 -5.02
N ARG A 173 -7.66 15.91 -5.59
CA ARG A 173 -7.64 14.45 -5.37
C ARG A 173 -6.43 13.72 -5.99
N LYS A 174 -5.48 14.46 -6.56
CA LYS A 174 -4.34 13.96 -7.34
C LYS A 174 -3.02 14.62 -6.94
N ASP A 175 -2.91 15.12 -5.72
CA ASP A 175 -1.64 15.67 -5.20
C ASP A 175 -1.30 15.00 -3.88
N PHE A 176 -0.71 13.82 -3.98
CA PHE A 176 -0.40 13.01 -2.80
C PHE A 176 0.60 13.71 -1.89
N LYS A 177 1.59 14.41 -2.48
CA LYS A 177 2.63 15.12 -1.73
C LYS A 177 2.04 16.24 -0.88
N LYS A 178 1.14 17.06 -1.42
CA LYS A 178 0.47 18.12 -0.64
C LYS A 178 -0.39 17.56 0.49
N LEU A 179 -1.10 16.46 0.26
CA LEU A 179 -1.88 15.81 1.32
C LEU A 179 -0.99 15.29 2.45
N VAL A 180 0.14 14.68 2.13
CA VAL A 180 1.12 14.21 3.13
C VAL A 180 1.69 15.39 3.91
N ALA A 181 2.09 16.47 3.24
CA ALA A 181 2.63 17.67 3.90
C ALA A 181 1.60 18.28 4.88
N TYR A 182 0.35 18.43 4.44
CA TYR A 182 -0.73 18.93 5.28
C TYR A 182 -0.97 18.04 6.53
N LEU A 183 -0.95 16.72 6.36
CA LEU A 183 -1.08 15.80 7.49
C LEU A 183 0.08 15.91 8.48
N GLN A 184 1.30 16.07 7.99
CA GLN A 184 2.48 16.26 8.83
C GLN A 184 2.39 17.58 9.63
N GLU A 185 1.88 18.65 9.01
CA GLU A 185 1.61 19.92 9.74
C GLU A 185 0.55 19.75 10.83
N LEU A 186 -0.54 19.02 10.54
CA LEU A 186 -1.56 18.71 11.55
C LEU A 186 -0.98 17.87 12.70
N GLU A 187 -0.14 16.89 12.38
CA GLU A 187 0.51 16.03 13.37
C GLU A 187 1.41 16.84 14.32
N LEU A 188 2.17 17.81 13.79
CA LEU A 188 2.96 18.74 14.60
C LEU A 188 2.08 19.61 15.53
N GLY A 189 0.92 20.05 15.05
CA GLY A 189 -0.05 20.80 15.85
C GLY A 189 -0.67 20.00 16.99
N VAL A 190 -0.88 18.69 16.80
CA VAL A 190 -1.42 17.78 17.83
C VAL A 190 -0.37 17.49 18.91
N ILE A 191 0.90 17.31 18.54
CA ILE A 191 1.99 17.01 19.49
C ILE A 191 2.33 18.23 20.37
N GLY A 192 2.20 19.45 19.82
CA GLY A 192 2.42 20.69 20.57
C GLY A 192 1.25 21.10 21.50
N GLY A 193 0.08 20.48 21.35
CA GLY A 193 -1.16 20.86 22.03
C GLY A 193 -1.69 19.77 22.95
N GLY A 194 -1.04 19.54 24.09
CA GLY A 194 -1.61 18.75 25.18
C GLY A 194 -2.95 19.36 25.61
N THR A 195 -4.04 18.57 25.47
CA THR A 195 -5.41 18.89 25.89
C THR A 195 -5.94 20.25 25.43
N SER A 196 -6.50 20.33 24.22
CA SER A 196 -7.55 21.32 23.97
C SER A 196 -8.68 20.69 23.18
N SER A 197 -9.80 20.53 23.88
CA SER A 197 -11.13 20.33 23.32
C SER A 197 -11.29 21.16 22.04
N TYR A 198 -11.67 20.50 20.94
CA TYR A 198 -11.96 21.18 19.68
C TYR A 198 -13.11 22.17 19.89
N ASN A 199 -12.78 23.46 20.06
CA ASN A 199 -13.74 24.53 19.83
C ASN A 199 -13.87 24.73 18.31
N SER A 200 -15.00 24.28 17.78
CA SER A 200 -15.50 24.51 16.42
C SER A 200 -15.83 25.99 16.18
N SER A 201 -14.84 26.88 16.22
CA SER A 201 -15.09 28.33 16.15
C SER A 201 -14.08 29.09 15.29
N ASN A 202 -13.58 28.51 14.19
CA ASN A 202 -12.78 29.29 13.21
C ASN A 202 -12.94 28.80 11.76
N ILE A 203 -14.13 28.32 11.37
CA ILE A 203 -14.55 28.28 9.96
C ILE A 203 -15.82 29.13 9.85
N GLN A 204 -15.66 30.46 9.91
CA GLN A 204 -16.66 31.42 9.48
C GLN A 204 -15.97 32.56 8.74
N SER A 205 -15.81 32.40 7.43
CA SER A 205 -15.76 33.51 6.47
C SER A 205 -15.57 33.02 5.03
N ILE A 206 -16.45 32.15 4.52
CA ILE A 206 -16.71 32.09 3.07
C ILE A 206 -18.22 32.04 2.85
N ASN A 207 -18.78 33.25 2.67
CA ASN A 207 -20.03 33.62 2.00
C ASN A 207 -21.20 32.61 1.96
N ALA A 208 -22.15 32.80 2.87
CA ALA A 208 -23.54 32.45 2.67
C ALA A 208 -24.37 33.75 2.46
N ASN A 209 -24.70 34.05 1.21
CA ASN A 209 -25.85 34.87 0.87
C ASN A 209 -27.01 33.92 0.56
N ARG A 210 -27.93 33.72 1.51
CA ARG A 210 -29.37 33.47 1.28
C ARG A 210 -30.14 33.30 2.60
N ILE A 211 -30.79 34.39 2.99
CA ILE A 211 -32.19 34.51 3.48
C ILE A 211 -32.72 33.38 4.39
N SER A 212 -32.73 33.71 5.67
CA SER A 212 -33.78 33.51 6.71
C SER A 212 -35.08 32.78 6.34
N THR A 213 -35.48 31.79 7.17
CA THR A 213 -36.69 31.90 8.02
C THR A 213 -36.79 30.82 9.11
N ASN A 214 -36.92 31.32 10.34
CA ASN A 214 -37.55 30.81 11.57
C ASN A 214 -36.95 29.65 12.43
N PRO A 215 -36.84 29.87 13.77
CA PRO A 215 -36.46 28.86 14.75
C PRO A 215 -37.69 28.32 15.50
N ASN A 216 -37.81 27.00 15.61
CA ASN A 216 -38.46 26.28 16.72
C ASN A 216 -38.44 24.79 16.38
N GLU A 217 -37.57 24.02 17.04
CA GLU A 217 -37.93 22.75 17.70
C GLU A 217 -36.69 22.15 18.37
N LEU A 218 -36.84 21.91 19.67
CA LEU A 218 -35.84 21.47 20.61
C LEU A 218 -36.31 20.12 21.16
N ILE A 219 -35.35 19.20 21.34
CA ILE A 219 -35.36 18.01 22.20
C ILE A 219 -36.22 16.81 21.75
N GLN A 220 -35.55 15.73 21.33
CA GLN A 220 -35.63 14.37 21.94
C GLN A 220 -34.98 13.34 21.00
N SER A 221 -33.81 12.79 21.35
CA SER A 221 -33.42 11.38 21.14
C SER A 221 -31.91 11.14 21.37
N THR A 222 -31.48 11.14 22.64
CA THR A 222 -30.18 10.62 23.08
C THR A 222 -30.37 9.35 23.90
N SER A 223 -30.46 8.18 23.25
CA SER A 223 -30.40 6.90 23.98
C SER A 223 -29.88 5.67 23.21
N ASN A 224 -29.41 5.78 21.95
CA ASN A 224 -29.00 4.58 21.17
C ASN A 224 -27.52 4.53 20.74
N ALA A 225 -26.69 5.52 21.10
CA ALA A 225 -25.29 5.58 20.63
C ALA A 225 -24.30 4.67 21.41
N SER A 226 -24.64 4.26 22.64
CA SER A 226 -23.73 3.53 23.53
C SER A 226 -23.62 2.04 23.23
N ALA A 227 -24.60 1.45 22.54
CA ALA A 227 -24.62 0.01 22.23
C ALA A 227 -23.85 -0.34 20.95
N ILE A 228 -23.71 0.60 20.01
CA ILE A 228 -23.02 0.40 18.73
C ILE A 228 -21.50 0.47 18.93
N SER A 229 -21.01 1.39 19.77
CA SER A 229 -19.58 1.58 20.04
C SER A 229 -18.89 0.40 20.75
N ASN A 230 -19.63 -0.39 21.53
CA ASN A 230 -19.06 -1.53 22.25
C ASN A 230 -18.95 -2.79 21.37
N ASN A 231 -19.71 -2.87 20.28
CA ASN A 231 -19.65 -3.99 19.34
C ASN A 231 -18.46 -3.85 18.37
N GLU A 232 -18.19 -2.64 17.87
CA GLU A 232 -17.05 -2.38 16.98
C GLU A 232 -15.69 -2.52 17.69
N TYR A 233 -15.60 -2.17 18.97
CA TYR A 233 -14.36 -2.32 19.76
C TYR A 233 -14.00 -3.80 19.97
N ASN A 234 -14.99 -4.65 20.28
CA ASN A 234 -14.77 -6.08 20.50
C ASN A 234 -14.48 -6.84 19.20
N GLN A 235 -15.08 -6.44 18.08
CA GLN A 235 -14.84 -7.06 16.77
C GLN A 235 -13.42 -6.75 16.25
N ASN A 236 -12.91 -5.54 16.49
CA ASN A 236 -11.54 -5.17 16.11
C ASN A 236 -10.47 -5.86 16.98
N ARG A 237 -10.75 -6.16 18.25
CA ARG A 237 -9.80 -6.87 19.13
C ARG A 237 -9.62 -8.34 18.73
N VAL A 238 -10.71 -9.02 18.37
CA VAL A 238 -10.67 -10.41 17.89
C VAL A 238 -9.93 -10.53 16.55
N ILE A 239 -10.07 -9.54 15.66
CA ILE A 239 -9.32 -9.48 14.39
C ILE A 239 -7.83 -9.19 14.64
N HIS A 240 -7.49 -8.35 15.63
CA HIS A 240 -6.09 -8.06 15.98
C HIS A 240 -5.38 -9.28 16.58
N GLU A 241 -6.03 -10.03 17.48
CA GLU A 241 -5.48 -11.24 18.10
C GLU A 241 -5.32 -12.40 17.08
N GLN A 242 -6.22 -12.54 16.10
CA GLN A 242 -6.07 -13.52 15.01
C GLN A 242 -4.93 -13.17 14.04
N ASN A 243 -4.67 -11.88 13.80
CA ASN A 243 -3.61 -11.44 12.87
C ASN A 243 -2.21 -11.53 13.47
N GLU A 244 -2.07 -11.39 14.79
CA GLU A 244 -0.80 -11.63 15.49
C GLU A 244 -0.42 -13.13 15.43
N GLN A 245 -1.40 -14.04 15.51
CA GLN A 245 -1.19 -15.47 15.30
C GLN A 245 -0.79 -15.81 13.85
N LEU A 246 -1.33 -15.12 12.84
CA LEU A 246 -0.96 -15.33 11.43
C LEU A 246 0.43 -14.81 11.07
N SER A 247 0.99 -13.87 11.85
CA SER A 247 2.36 -13.38 11.64
C SER A 247 3.46 -14.32 12.12
N ASN A 248 3.13 -15.34 12.94
CA ASN A 248 4.08 -16.28 13.54
C ASN A 248 4.01 -17.72 12.99
N ILE A 249 3.19 -17.98 11.96
CA ILE A 249 3.08 -19.34 11.41
C ILE A 249 4.04 -19.50 10.22
N CYS A 250 5.22 -20.01 10.54
CA CYS A 250 5.99 -20.80 9.58
C CYS A 250 5.23 -22.12 9.37
N PHE A 251 4.61 -22.30 8.20
CA PHE A 251 3.90 -23.52 7.84
C PHE A 251 4.91 -24.67 7.62
N ILE A 252 5.27 -25.36 8.70
CA ILE A 252 5.70 -26.76 8.61
C ILE A 252 4.46 -27.61 8.94
N CYS A 253 3.96 -28.35 7.95
CA CYS A 253 2.88 -29.32 8.14
C CYS A 253 3.30 -30.35 9.19
N LYS A 254 2.63 -30.35 10.35
CA LYS A 254 2.96 -31.17 11.53
C LYS A 254 2.78 -32.68 11.32
N TYR A 255 2.33 -33.13 10.14
CA TYR A 255 1.99 -34.53 9.89
C TYR A 255 2.82 -35.25 8.81
N CYS A 256 3.70 -34.59 8.03
CA CYS A 256 4.37 -35.31 6.92
C CYS A 256 5.84 -34.98 6.59
N ASN A 257 6.51 -34.04 7.28
CA ASN A 257 7.96 -33.80 7.19
C ASN A 257 8.61 -33.89 5.77
N LYS A 258 7.93 -33.36 4.73
CA LYS A 258 8.46 -33.17 3.36
C LYS A 258 8.02 -31.79 2.81
N PRO A 259 8.86 -31.12 1.99
CA PRO A 259 8.44 -29.93 1.25
C PRO A 259 7.71 -30.39 -0.01
N ASN A 260 6.42 -30.09 -0.14
CA ASN A 260 5.67 -30.41 -1.36
C ASN A 260 4.77 -29.24 -1.74
N PHE A 261 5.30 -28.33 -2.56
CA PHE A 261 4.58 -27.19 -3.12
C PHE A 261 3.90 -27.54 -4.46
N GLU A 262 4.33 -28.60 -5.14
CA GLU A 262 3.85 -28.96 -6.49
C GLU A 262 2.46 -29.60 -6.52
N GLN A 263 1.99 -30.22 -5.41
CA GLN A 263 0.66 -30.83 -5.38
C GLN A 263 -0.48 -29.84 -5.08
N ILE A 264 -0.18 -28.69 -4.47
CA ILE A 264 -1.19 -27.67 -4.14
C ILE A 264 -1.44 -26.74 -5.34
N GLU A 265 -0.41 -26.42 -6.14
CA GLU A 265 -0.57 -25.56 -7.32
C GLU A 265 -1.51 -26.18 -8.37
N ASN A 266 -1.47 -27.50 -8.60
CA ASN A 266 -2.37 -28.15 -9.56
C ASN A 266 -3.81 -28.31 -9.02
N GLN A 267 -4.00 -28.66 -7.74
CA GLN A 267 -5.36 -28.77 -7.16
C GLN A 267 -6.05 -27.40 -6.98
N SER A 268 -5.28 -26.34 -6.69
CA SER A 268 -5.86 -25.00 -6.54
C SER A 268 -6.22 -24.38 -7.89
N TYR A 269 -5.56 -24.75 -8.98
CA TYR A 269 -5.88 -24.23 -10.31
C TYR A 269 -7.13 -24.91 -10.89
N ASP A 270 -7.25 -26.23 -10.73
CA ASP A 270 -8.43 -26.99 -11.18
C ASP A 270 -9.71 -26.54 -10.43
N ASN A 271 -9.63 -26.36 -9.10
CA ASN A 271 -10.76 -25.84 -8.31
C ASN A 271 -11.18 -24.41 -8.72
N TRP A 272 -10.25 -23.57 -9.18
CA TRP A 272 -10.54 -22.19 -9.60
C TRP A 272 -11.18 -22.12 -10.99
N VAL A 273 -10.81 -23.06 -11.88
CA VAL A 273 -11.45 -23.21 -13.19
C VAL A 273 -12.90 -23.67 -13.02
N ASP A 274 -13.15 -24.60 -12.09
CA ASP A 274 -14.49 -25.09 -11.79
C ASP A 274 -15.38 -24.00 -11.15
N GLU A 275 -14.85 -23.23 -10.20
CA GLU A 275 -15.61 -22.14 -9.55
C GLU A 275 -15.97 -21.01 -10.54
N LYS A 276 -15.06 -20.71 -11.47
CA LYS A 276 -15.32 -19.74 -12.56
C LYS A 276 -16.35 -20.27 -13.57
N GLN A 277 -16.41 -21.58 -13.79
CA GLN A 277 -17.41 -22.19 -14.65
C GLN A 277 -18.80 -22.15 -14.01
N VAL A 278 -18.90 -22.49 -12.71
CA VAL A 278 -20.15 -22.39 -11.94
C VAL A 278 -20.68 -20.94 -11.95
N LEU A 279 -19.83 -19.94 -11.77
CA LEU A 279 -20.25 -18.53 -11.83
C LEU A 279 -20.75 -18.13 -13.23
N ARG A 280 -20.12 -18.64 -14.31
CA ARG A 280 -20.62 -18.38 -15.68
C ARG A 280 -21.98 -19.01 -15.91
N ASP A 281 -22.19 -20.23 -15.42
CA ASP A 281 -23.46 -20.93 -15.59
C ASP A 281 -24.58 -20.26 -14.79
N MET A 282 -24.30 -19.78 -13.57
CA MET A 282 -25.25 -18.98 -12.79
C MET A 282 -25.63 -17.66 -13.46
N VAL A 283 -24.68 -16.96 -14.08
CA VAL A 283 -24.95 -15.70 -14.81
C VAL A 283 -25.81 -15.97 -16.05
N ASN A 284 -25.55 -17.06 -16.76
CA ASN A 284 -26.35 -17.45 -17.93
C ASN A 284 -27.78 -17.82 -17.52
N GLU A 285 -27.96 -18.55 -16.43
CA GLU A 285 -29.29 -18.92 -15.90
C GLU A 285 -30.10 -17.67 -15.49
N LEU A 286 -29.46 -16.72 -14.81
CA LEU A 286 -30.09 -15.44 -14.46
C LEU A 286 -30.48 -14.63 -15.70
N ALA A 287 -29.65 -14.64 -16.75
CA ALA A 287 -29.97 -13.96 -18.01
C ALA A 287 -31.19 -14.57 -18.70
N ILE A 288 -31.34 -15.91 -18.66
CA ILE A 288 -32.53 -16.61 -19.17
C ILE A 288 -33.77 -16.22 -18.37
N GLN A 289 -33.71 -16.24 -17.04
CA GLN A 289 -34.83 -15.88 -16.18
C GLN A 289 -35.30 -14.43 -16.39
N VAL A 290 -34.34 -13.50 -16.52
CA VAL A 290 -34.65 -12.10 -16.83
C VAL A 290 -35.31 -11.96 -18.21
N HIS A 291 -34.87 -12.74 -19.21
CA HIS A 291 -35.49 -12.74 -20.53
C HIS A 291 -36.92 -13.29 -20.49
N GLU A 292 -37.16 -14.38 -19.77
CA GLU A 292 -38.50 -14.96 -19.60
C GLU A 292 -39.46 -14.01 -18.85
N MET A 293 -38.98 -13.35 -17.79
CA MET A 293 -39.78 -12.34 -17.08
C MET A 293 -40.16 -11.17 -17.99
N LYS A 294 -39.23 -10.73 -18.85
CA LYS A 294 -39.49 -9.67 -19.81
C LYS A 294 -40.55 -10.09 -20.84
N MET A 295 -40.45 -11.31 -21.37
CA MET A 295 -41.46 -11.85 -22.29
C MET A 295 -42.85 -11.98 -21.64
N ARG A 296 -42.95 -12.27 -20.34
CA ARG A 296 -44.24 -12.32 -19.62
C ARG A 296 -44.85 -10.94 -19.34
N MET A 297 -44.06 -9.87 -19.36
CA MET A 297 -44.54 -8.50 -19.15
C MET A 297 -45.06 -7.84 -20.44
N ASP A 298 -44.64 -8.33 -21.60
CA ASP A 298 -45.04 -7.80 -22.91
C ASP A 298 -46.34 -8.44 -23.46
N TYR A 299 -47.01 -9.29 -22.67
CA TYR A 299 -48.35 -9.85 -22.91
C TYR A 299 -49.38 -9.28 -21.92
#